data_AF-A0A9D0YK28-F1
#
_entry.id   AF-A0A9D0YK28-F1
#
_cell.length_a   1.000
_cell.length_b   1.000
_cell.length_c   1.000
_cell.angle_alpha   90.00
_cell.angle_beta   90.00
_cell.angle_gamma   90.00
#
_symmetry.space_group_name_H-M   'P 1'
#
loop_
_entity.id
_entity.type
_entity.pdbx_description
1 polymer ?
#
loop_
_entity_poly.entity_id
_entity_poly.type
_entity_poly.pdbx_seq_one_letter_code
_entity_poly.pdbx_strand_id
1 'polypeptide(L)'
;MTTPLDYQEIVEEIFQEIQPSLTKGNVANYIPALAKVDPNQFAMTITLKDGKQFSVGKSQEEFSIQSISKVLAFSLAIDIYSKSLYKRVGVEPSGNAFNSLVQLEYEGGIPRNPFINAGAIVVMDALISHYGGDYSALEKVLTFAREISDNPKIKFDAVVAKSEMEHASRNLSLAHLMKSFGNFDNDVRNVVQTYFKQCAIVMNTENLSRSMLYLAFKGKDPISGKEFLNELQAKRINALML
;
A
#
# COMPACT_ATOMS: atom_id res chain seq x y z
N MET A 1 -1.49 35.37 -19.43
CA MET A 1 -0.67 34.79 -18.35
C MET A 1 -1.64 34.25 -17.32
N THR A 2 -1.69 32.94 -17.13
CA THR A 2 -2.49 32.36 -16.04
C THR A 2 -1.79 32.68 -14.72
N THR A 3 -2.52 33.22 -13.76
CA THR A 3 -2.04 33.39 -12.37
C THR A 3 -1.51 32.03 -11.90
N PRO A 4 -0.32 31.97 -11.26
CA PRO A 4 0.16 30.73 -10.65
C PRO A 4 -0.91 30.19 -9.70
N LEU A 5 -1.20 28.89 -9.78
CA LEU A 5 -2.10 28.24 -8.81
C LEU A 5 -1.49 28.36 -7.41
N ASP A 6 -2.27 28.89 -6.47
CA ASP A 6 -1.93 28.86 -5.06
C ASP A 6 -2.41 27.53 -4.47
N TYR A 7 -1.50 26.55 -4.40
CA TYR A 7 -1.83 25.24 -3.86
C TYR A 7 -2.22 25.29 -2.38
N GLN A 8 -1.71 26.26 -1.62
CA GLN A 8 -2.05 26.40 -0.20
C GLN A 8 -3.51 26.85 -0.05
N GLU A 9 -3.90 27.89 -0.79
CA GLU A 9 -5.28 28.39 -0.80
C GLU A 9 -6.27 27.27 -1.19
N ILE A 10 -5.93 26.47 -2.20
CA ILE A 10 -6.77 25.35 -2.66
C ILE A 10 -6.96 24.28 -1.57
N VAL A 11 -5.88 23.84 -0.91
CA VAL A 11 -6.02 22.82 0.14
C VAL A 11 -6.77 23.36 1.36
N GLU A 12 -6.64 24.66 1.66
CA GLU A 12 -7.42 25.33 2.71
C GLU A 12 -8.89 25.43 2.36
N GLU A 13 -9.24 25.79 1.13
CA GLU A 13 -10.62 25.83 0.63
C GLU A 13 -11.28 24.45 0.75
N ILE A 14 -10.60 23.40 0.26
CA ILE A 14 -11.09 22.01 0.39
C ILE A 14 -11.25 21.64 1.85
N PHE A 15 -10.28 21.98 2.71
CA PHE A 15 -10.35 21.66 4.14
C PHE A 15 -11.58 22.27 4.82
N GLN A 16 -11.97 23.49 4.45
CA GLN A 16 -13.19 24.14 4.96
C GLN A 16 -14.46 23.49 4.40
N GLU A 17 -14.49 23.22 3.10
CA GLU A 17 -15.68 22.66 2.42
C GLU A 17 -16.06 21.28 2.99
N ILE A 18 -15.08 20.45 3.35
CA ILE A 18 -15.33 19.10 3.83
C ILE A 18 -15.73 19.01 5.31
N GLN A 19 -15.50 20.06 6.13
CA GLN A 19 -15.75 20.01 7.59
C GLN A 19 -17.14 19.45 7.94
N PRO A 20 -18.25 19.88 7.28
CA PRO A 20 -19.58 19.37 7.59
C PRO A 20 -19.79 17.89 7.23
N SER A 21 -18.88 17.31 6.45
CA SER A 21 -18.96 15.93 5.97
C SER A 21 -18.02 14.97 6.71
N LEU A 22 -17.16 15.44 7.62
CA LEU A 22 -16.20 14.56 8.33
C LEU A 22 -16.87 13.45 9.14
N THR A 23 -18.10 13.66 9.60
CA THR A 23 -18.88 12.66 10.36
C THR A 23 -19.62 11.67 9.45
N LYS A 24 -19.56 11.82 8.13
CA LYS A 24 -20.22 10.90 7.20
C LYS A 24 -19.33 9.67 6.98
N GLY A 25 -19.74 8.55 7.57
CA GLY A 25 -19.03 7.27 7.45
C GLY A 25 -18.81 6.65 8.83
N ASN A 26 -18.08 5.53 8.85
CA ASN A 26 -17.70 4.86 10.09
C ASN A 26 -16.22 4.55 10.08
N VAL A 27 -15.55 4.79 11.20
CA VAL A 27 -14.17 4.33 11.42
C VAL A 27 -14.15 2.80 11.31
N ALA A 28 -13.10 2.27 10.69
CA ALA A 28 -12.90 0.84 10.60
C ALA A 28 -12.83 0.21 12.00
N ASN A 29 -13.68 -0.78 12.25
CA ASN A 29 -13.84 -1.39 13.58
C ASN A 29 -13.63 -2.92 13.58
N TYR A 30 -13.13 -3.49 12.48
CA TYR A 30 -12.84 -4.92 12.37
C TYR A 30 -11.64 -5.36 13.24
N ILE A 31 -10.80 -4.40 13.66
CA ILE A 31 -9.81 -4.59 14.73
C ILE A 31 -9.88 -3.47 15.78
N PRO A 32 -9.66 -3.78 17.07
CA PRO A 32 -9.71 -2.78 18.15
C PRO A 32 -8.73 -1.61 18.01
N ALA A 33 -7.58 -1.81 17.35
CA ALA A 33 -6.58 -0.75 17.20
C ALA A 33 -7.08 0.41 16.31
N LEU A 34 -7.87 0.11 15.26
CA LEU A 34 -8.43 1.12 14.36
C LEU A 34 -9.68 1.79 14.95
N ALA A 35 -10.47 1.06 15.75
CA ALA A 35 -11.70 1.57 16.35
C ALA A 35 -11.49 2.75 17.31
N LYS A 36 -10.25 3.00 17.74
CA LYS A 36 -9.90 4.08 18.67
C LYS A 36 -9.52 5.39 17.99
N VAL A 37 -9.42 5.41 16.65
CA VAL A 37 -9.08 6.61 15.89
C VAL A 37 -10.22 7.63 15.98
N ASP A 38 -9.87 8.89 16.21
CA ASP A 38 -10.83 9.99 16.29
C ASP A 38 -11.48 10.21 14.91
N PRO A 39 -12.82 10.04 14.78
CA PRO A 39 -13.52 10.12 13.50
C PRO A 39 -13.49 11.53 12.89
N ASN A 40 -13.16 12.56 13.67
CA ASN A 40 -13.10 13.94 13.17
C ASN A 40 -11.70 14.33 12.68
N GLN A 41 -10.75 13.40 12.64
CA GLN A 41 -9.44 13.67 12.07
C GLN A 41 -9.50 13.78 10.55
N PHE A 42 -8.86 14.83 10.03
CA PHE A 42 -8.62 14.99 8.61
C PHE A 42 -7.25 15.61 8.39
N ALA A 43 -6.61 15.19 7.29
CA ALA A 43 -5.42 15.83 6.78
C ALA A 43 -5.34 15.67 5.26
N MET A 44 -4.72 16.64 4.60
CA MET A 44 -4.39 16.58 3.19
C MET A 44 -2.97 17.12 3.00
N THR A 45 -2.23 16.54 2.06
CA THR A 45 -0.94 17.10 1.62
C THR A 45 -0.74 16.90 0.13
N ILE A 46 -0.27 17.94 -0.54
CA ILE A 46 0.21 17.92 -1.92
C ILE A 46 1.73 18.07 -1.88
N THR A 47 2.46 17.17 -2.53
CA THR A 47 3.90 17.34 -2.77
C THR A 47 4.14 17.59 -4.25
N LEU A 48 4.83 18.69 -4.59
CA LEU A 48 5.19 19.03 -5.95
C LEU A 48 6.53 18.40 -6.37
N LYS A 49 6.82 18.44 -7.68
CA LYS A 49 8.07 17.89 -8.25
C LYS A 49 9.36 18.53 -7.72
N ASP A 50 9.27 19.76 -7.21
CA ASP A 50 10.38 20.50 -6.61
C ASP A 50 10.51 20.26 -5.10
N GLY A 51 9.68 19.39 -4.52
CA GLY A 51 9.69 19.05 -3.10
C GLY A 51 8.87 19.97 -2.22
N LYS A 52 8.25 21.03 -2.76
CA LYS A 52 7.35 21.87 -1.95
C LYS A 52 6.12 21.07 -1.53
N GLN A 53 5.78 21.19 -0.25
CA GLN A 53 4.61 20.56 0.36
C GLN A 53 3.60 21.61 0.81
N PHE A 54 2.33 21.32 0.56
CA PHE A 54 1.19 22.14 0.95
C PHE A 54 0.23 21.26 1.74
N SER A 55 -0.04 21.62 2.98
CA SER A 55 -0.68 20.74 3.96
C SER A 55 -1.73 21.46 4.78
N VAL A 56 -2.76 20.72 5.18
CA VAL A 56 -3.86 21.18 6.04
C VAL A 56 -4.28 20.07 7.00
N GLY A 57 -4.93 20.47 8.10
CA GLY A 57 -5.40 19.56 9.14
C GLY A 57 -4.25 18.90 9.92
N LYS A 58 -4.45 17.66 10.35
CA LYS A 58 -3.46 16.91 11.14
C LYS A 58 -2.41 16.22 10.26
N SER A 59 -1.73 16.96 9.37
CA SER A 59 -0.82 16.40 8.34
C SER A 59 0.36 15.61 8.88
N GLN A 60 0.75 15.87 10.12
CA GLN A 60 1.84 15.19 10.82
C GLN A 60 1.39 13.97 11.64
N GLU A 61 0.08 13.77 11.81
CA GLU A 61 -0.44 12.63 12.57
C GLU A 61 -0.16 11.33 11.80
N GLU A 62 0.52 10.42 12.48
CA GLU A 62 0.93 9.14 11.95
C GLU A 62 -0.22 8.12 12.01
N PHE A 63 -0.39 7.34 10.95
CA PHE A 63 -1.36 6.25 10.90
C PHE A 63 -0.82 5.04 10.12
N SER A 64 -1.42 3.87 10.37
CA SER A 64 -1.16 2.66 9.59
C SER A 64 -1.67 2.83 8.16
N ILE A 65 -0.79 2.72 7.16
CA ILE A 65 -1.15 2.95 5.74
C ILE A 65 -1.99 1.83 5.13
N GLN A 66 -2.14 0.70 5.83
CA GLN A 66 -3.04 -0.40 5.47
C GLN A 66 -2.83 -0.84 4.02
N SER A 67 -3.89 -0.97 3.21
CA SER A 67 -3.80 -1.46 1.84
C SER A 67 -3.00 -0.55 0.88
N ILE A 68 -2.69 0.70 1.25
CA ILE A 68 -1.77 1.54 0.46
C ILE A 68 -0.39 0.88 0.38
N SER A 69 0.02 0.15 1.43
CA SER A 69 1.28 -0.60 1.48
C SER A 69 1.45 -1.62 0.34
N LYS A 70 0.34 -2.09 -0.27
CA LYS A 70 0.38 -3.03 -1.39
C LYS A 70 1.12 -2.45 -2.60
N VAL A 71 1.02 -1.13 -2.81
CA VAL A 71 1.77 -0.41 -3.84
C VAL A 71 3.28 -0.58 -3.61
N LEU A 72 3.73 -0.47 -2.36
CA LEU A 72 5.16 -0.56 -2.01
C LEU A 72 5.73 -1.95 -2.31
N ALA A 73 5.05 -3.00 -1.83
CA ALA A 73 5.48 -4.37 -2.06
C ALA A 73 5.37 -4.76 -3.53
N PHE A 74 4.34 -4.31 -4.23
CA PHE A 74 4.18 -4.60 -5.66
C PHE A 74 5.23 -3.89 -6.51
N SER A 75 5.63 -2.65 -6.18
CA SER A 75 6.73 -1.96 -6.86
C SER A 75 8.04 -2.75 -6.77
N LEU A 76 8.39 -3.27 -5.59
CA LEU A 76 9.56 -4.13 -5.44
C LEU A 76 9.43 -5.43 -6.25
N ALA A 77 8.27 -6.08 -6.16
CA ALA A 77 8.07 -7.38 -6.83
C ALA A 77 8.08 -7.25 -8.36
N ILE A 78 7.46 -6.20 -8.93
CA ILE A 78 7.45 -6.01 -10.39
C ILE A 78 8.82 -5.56 -10.92
N ASP A 79 9.64 -4.90 -10.10
CA ASP A 79 11.03 -4.60 -10.44
C ASP A 79 11.86 -5.88 -10.58
N ILE A 80 11.79 -6.75 -9.56
CA ILE A 80 12.53 -8.02 -9.49
C ILE A 80 12.06 -9.02 -10.56
N TYR A 81 10.76 -9.29 -10.60
CA TYR A 81 10.21 -10.41 -11.35
C TYR A 81 9.65 -10.01 -12.72
N SER A 82 9.35 -8.73 -12.92
CA SER A 82 8.81 -8.22 -14.19
C SER A 82 7.65 -9.10 -14.69
N LYS A 83 7.78 -9.72 -15.87
CA LYS A 83 6.72 -10.56 -16.47
C LYS A 83 6.50 -11.88 -15.73
N SER A 84 7.48 -12.42 -15.00
CA SER A 84 7.30 -13.72 -14.33
C SER A 84 6.36 -13.63 -13.14
N LEU A 85 6.18 -12.44 -12.56
CA LEU A 85 5.21 -12.20 -11.48
C LEU A 85 3.78 -12.51 -11.93
N TYR A 86 3.48 -12.34 -13.22
CA TYR A 86 2.14 -12.58 -13.77
C TYR A 86 1.72 -14.04 -13.81
N LYS A 87 2.64 -14.97 -13.55
CA LYS A 87 2.31 -16.39 -13.32
C LYS A 87 1.67 -16.60 -11.94
N ARG A 88 1.86 -15.66 -11.01
CA ARG A 88 1.42 -15.74 -9.62
C ARG A 88 0.25 -14.83 -9.31
N VAL A 89 0.11 -13.71 -10.02
CA VAL A 89 -0.94 -12.72 -9.82
C VAL A 89 -1.26 -12.01 -11.13
N GLY A 90 -2.54 -11.83 -11.44
CA GLY A 90 -3.01 -11.18 -12.65
C GLY A 90 -2.88 -9.66 -12.65
N VAL A 91 -3.50 -9.03 -13.65
CA VAL A 91 -3.52 -7.57 -13.87
C VAL A 91 -4.93 -7.04 -14.17
N GLU A 92 -5.96 -7.79 -13.80
CA GLU A 92 -7.35 -7.51 -14.16
C GLU A 92 -8.06 -6.71 -13.05
N PRO A 93 -8.92 -5.73 -13.40
CA PRO A 93 -9.75 -5.04 -12.41
C PRO A 93 -10.67 -6.04 -11.71
N SER A 94 -10.89 -5.84 -10.41
CA SER A 94 -11.83 -6.67 -9.64
C SER A 94 -13.26 -6.20 -9.93
N GLY A 95 -13.96 -6.85 -10.86
CA GLY A 95 -15.39 -6.61 -11.13
C GLY A 95 -16.34 -7.22 -10.09
N ASN A 96 -15.82 -8.09 -9.21
CA ASN A 96 -16.55 -8.72 -8.11
C ASN A 96 -16.05 -8.20 -6.75
N ALA A 97 -16.81 -8.43 -5.68
CA ALA A 97 -16.42 -8.02 -4.33
C ALA A 97 -14.96 -8.40 -4.03
N PHE A 98 -14.19 -7.44 -3.52
CA PHE A 98 -12.73 -7.38 -3.35
C PHE A 98 -12.05 -8.62 -2.72
N ASN A 99 -12.81 -9.61 -2.24
CA ASN A 99 -12.35 -10.75 -1.46
C ASN A 99 -13.16 -12.04 -1.72
N SER A 100 -13.47 -12.36 -2.99
CA SER A 100 -14.20 -13.58 -3.36
C SER A 100 -13.30 -14.82 -3.36
N LEU A 101 -13.48 -15.71 -2.38
CA LEU A 101 -12.84 -17.04 -2.37
C LEU A 101 -13.25 -17.88 -3.58
N VAL A 102 -14.51 -17.78 -4.00
CA VAL A 102 -15.05 -18.49 -5.16
C VAL A 102 -14.33 -18.07 -6.44
N GLN A 103 -14.05 -16.78 -6.61
CA GLN A 103 -13.30 -16.31 -7.77
C GLN A 103 -11.87 -16.86 -7.77
N LEU A 104 -11.22 -16.83 -6.60
CA LEU A 104 -9.85 -17.32 -6.46
C LEU A 104 -9.75 -18.82 -6.74
N GLU A 105 -10.76 -19.60 -6.34
CA GLU A 105 -10.87 -21.03 -6.66
C GLU A 105 -11.06 -21.26 -8.16
N TYR A 106 -11.98 -20.52 -8.80
CA TYR A 106 -12.23 -20.60 -10.24
C TYR A 106 -10.99 -20.26 -11.09
N GLU A 107 -10.14 -19.35 -10.58
CA GLU A 107 -8.89 -18.94 -11.22
C GLU A 107 -7.68 -19.83 -10.83
N GLY A 108 -7.92 -20.98 -10.21
CA GLY A 108 -6.87 -21.93 -9.86
C GLY A 108 -5.85 -21.36 -8.88
N GLY A 109 -6.30 -20.55 -7.92
CA GLY A 109 -5.44 -19.94 -6.90
C GLY A 109 -4.56 -18.79 -7.39
N ILE A 110 -4.79 -18.26 -8.61
CA ILE A 110 -4.11 -17.06 -9.12
C ILE A 110 -4.99 -15.83 -8.84
N PRO A 111 -4.60 -14.91 -7.95
CA PRO A 111 -5.39 -13.71 -7.68
C PRO A 111 -5.45 -12.77 -8.87
N ARG A 112 -6.56 -12.06 -9.05
CA ARG A 112 -6.81 -11.17 -10.20
C ARG A 112 -5.82 -10.02 -10.40
N ASN A 113 -5.37 -9.42 -9.31
CA ASN A 113 -4.47 -8.26 -9.31
C ASN A 113 -3.75 -8.16 -7.97
N PRO A 114 -2.62 -7.44 -7.88
CA PRO A 114 -1.84 -7.30 -6.65
C PRO A 114 -2.51 -6.45 -5.56
N PHE A 115 -3.61 -5.74 -5.86
CA PHE A 115 -4.23 -4.79 -4.94
C PHE A 115 -5.41 -5.36 -4.15
N ILE A 116 -5.92 -6.55 -4.51
CA ILE A 116 -6.75 -7.36 -3.60
C ILE A 116 -5.89 -8.10 -2.57
N ASN A 117 -6.49 -8.53 -1.46
CA ASN A 117 -5.73 -9.16 -0.37
C ASN A 117 -4.97 -10.41 -0.81
N ALA A 118 -5.60 -11.31 -1.57
CA ALA A 118 -4.93 -12.51 -2.07
C ALA A 118 -3.70 -12.18 -2.94
N GLY A 119 -3.83 -11.18 -3.81
CA GLY A 119 -2.74 -10.69 -4.66
C GLY A 119 -1.59 -10.10 -3.85
N ALA A 120 -1.88 -9.27 -2.86
CA ALA A 120 -0.85 -8.69 -2.00
C ALA A 120 -0.12 -9.76 -1.14
N ILE A 121 -0.85 -10.77 -0.68
CA ILE A 121 -0.27 -11.87 0.11
C ILE A 121 0.67 -12.71 -0.77
N VAL A 122 0.28 -13.05 -2.01
CA VAL A 122 1.18 -13.82 -2.90
C VAL A 122 2.37 -12.98 -3.40
N VAL A 123 2.20 -11.66 -3.53
CA VAL A 123 3.32 -10.72 -3.76
C VAL A 123 4.30 -10.78 -2.59
N MET A 124 3.82 -10.75 -1.34
CA MET A 124 4.68 -10.90 -0.17
C MET A 124 5.36 -12.28 -0.14
N ASP A 125 4.66 -13.37 -0.47
CA ASP A 125 5.25 -14.70 -0.59
C ASP A 125 6.43 -14.71 -1.60
N ALA A 126 6.25 -14.08 -2.76
CA ALA A 126 7.31 -13.96 -3.76
C ALA A 126 8.52 -13.15 -3.25
N LEU A 127 8.29 -12.04 -2.53
CA LEU A 127 9.38 -11.25 -1.94
C LEU A 127 10.13 -12.03 -0.87
N ILE A 128 9.43 -12.84 -0.05
CA ILE A 128 10.04 -13.71 0.96
C ILE A 128 10.96 -14.73 0.29
N SER A 129 10.49 -15.38 -0.78
CA SER A 129 11.32 -16.30 -1.57
C SER A 129 12.54 -15.61 -2.19
N HIS A 130 12.38 -14.38 -2.71
CA HIS A 130 13.48 -13.63 -3.33
C HIS A 130 14.57 -13.24 -2.33
N TYR A 131 14.16 -12.68 -1.18
CA TYR A 131 15.06 -12.13 -0.18
C TYR A 131 15.51 -13.15 0.88
N GLY A 132 15.06 -14.41 0.75
CA GLY A 132 15.50 -15.52 1.60
C GLY A 132 14.94 -15.49 3.03
N GLY A 133 13.78 -14.85 3.24
CA GLY A 133 13.14 -14.82 4.56
C GLY A 133 12.14 -13.67 4.76
N ASP A 134 11.27 -13.87 5.75
CA ASP A 134 10.23 -12.93 6.20
C ASP A 134 10.80 -11.60 6.71
N TYR A 135 11.82 -11.67 7.57
CA TYR A 135 12.51 -10.49 8.08
C TYR A 135 13.16 -9.68 6.95
N SER A 136 13.92 -10.35 6.07
CA SER A 136 14.62 -9.71 4.96
C SER A 136 13.65 -9.03 3.98
N ALA A 137 12.53 -9.68 3.65
CA ALA A 137 11.52 -9.11 2.78
C ALA A 137 10.86 -7.87 3.40
N LEU A 138 10.47 -7.92 4.68
CA LEU A 138 9.89 -6.78 5.36
C LEU A 138 10.87 -5.60 5.45
N GLU A 139 12.13 -5.84 5.79
CA GLU A 139 13.14 -4.78 5.84
C GLU A 139 13.37 -4.13 4.47
N LYS A 140 13.24 -4.89 3.37
CA LYS A 140 13.30 -4.32 2.01
C LYS A 140 12.12 -3.42 1.71
N VAL A 141 10.90 -3.80 2.13
CA VAL A 141 9.72 -2.93 2.01
C VAL A 141 9.88 -1.67 2.86
N LEU A 142 10.34 -1.78 4.11
CA LEU A 142 10.60 -0.62 4.98
C LEU A 142 11.69 0.29 4.42
N THR A 143 12.78 -0.28 3.93
CA THR A 143 13.87 0.49 3.31
C THR A 143 13.36 1.23 2.09
N PHE A 144 12.61 0.57 1.22
CA PHE A 144 11.97 1.21 0.07
C PHE A 144 11.03 2.35 0.50
N ALA A 145 10.20 2.12 1.51
CA ALA A 145 9.31 3.14 2.08
C ALA A 145 10.09 4.36 2.60
N ARG A 146 11.20 4.16 3.30
CA ARG A 146 12.09 5.22 3.80
C ARG A 146 12.71 6.03 2.66
N GLU A 147 13.16 5.36 1.61
CA GLU A 147 13.77 5.99 0.45
C GLU A 147 12.79 6.85 -0.34
N ILE A 148 11.61 6.33 -0.69
CA ILE A 148 10.62 7.05 -1.51
C ILE A 148 9.97 8.22 -0.76
N SER A 149 9.90 8.14 0.57
CA SER A 149 9.34 9.19 1.43
C SER A 149 10.39 10.20 1.93
N ASP A 150 11.68 9.92 1.70
CA ASP A 150 12.80 10.65 2.31
C ASP A 150 12.70 10.75 3.85
N ASN A 151 12.18 9.69 4.48
CA ASN A 151 12.03 9.63 5.94
C ASN A 151 12.67 8.34 6.49
N PRO A 152 13.87 8.40 7.10
CA PRO A 152 14.56 7.22 7.63
C PRO A 152 13.86 6.60 8.86
N LYS A 153 12.90 7.30 9.48
CA LYS A 153 12.24 6.87 10.71
C LYS A 153 11.04 5.95 10.48
N ILE A 154 10.64 5.71 9.22
CA ILE A 154 9.51 4.84 8.92
C ILE A 154 9.73 3.45 9.49
N LYS A 155 8.68 2.97 10.17
CA LYS A 155 8.58 1.69 10.86
C LYS A 155 7.14 1.19 10.74
N PHE A 156 6.86 0.01 11.26
CA PHE A 156 5.49 -0.48 11.40
C PHE A 156 5.02 -0.41 12.85
N ASP A 157 3.71 -0.32 13.05
CA ASP A 157 3.05 -0.41 14.35
C ASP A 157 2.83 -1.88 14.72
N ALA A 158 3.57 -2.35 15.73
CA ALA A 158 3.46 -3.71 16.22
C ALA A 158 2.10 -4.03 16.87
N VAL A 159 1.42 -3.03 17.44
CA VAL A 159 0.08 -3.19 18.04
C VAL A 159 -0.94 -3.44 16.94
N VAL A 160 -0.91 -2.63 15.87
CA VAL A 160 -1.79 -2.84 14.71
C VAL A 160 -1.50 -4.18 14.06
N ALA A 161 -0.23 -4.50 13.77
CA ALA A 161 0.14 -5.77 13.15
C ALA A 161 -0.30 -6.99 13.97
N LYS A 162 -0.17 -6.92 15.31
CA LYS A 162 -0.66 -7.96 16.21
C LYS A 162 -2.18 -8.07 16.16
N SER A 163 -2.88 -6.95 16.21
CA SER A 163 -4.34 -6.91 16.20
C SER A 163 -4.91 -7.48 14.89
N GLU A 164 -4.30 -7.17 13.75
CA GLU A 164 -4.62 -7.79 12.44
C GLU A 164 -4.42 -9.32 12.47
N MET A 165 -3.30 -9.78 13.04
CA MET A 165 -2.99 -11.21 13.11
C MET A 165 -3.98 -11.99 13.99
N GLU A 166 -4.49 -11.37 15.06
CA GLU A 166 -5.53 -11.96 15.92
C GLU A 166 -6.88 -12.13 15.19
N HIS A 167 -7.11 -11.37 14.11
CA HIS A 167 -8.35 -11.39 13.32
C HIS A 167 -8.12 -11.91 11.88
N ALA A 168 -7.07 -12.72 11.70
CA ALA A 168 -6.51 -13.07 10.39
C ALA A 168 -7.27 -14.13 9.57
N SER A 169 -8.34 -14.72 10.09
CA SER A 169 -8.97 -15.94 9.55
C SER A 169 -9.19 -15.89 8.04
N ARG A 170 -9.69 -14.76 7.53
CA ARG A 170 -9.94 -14.58 6.09
C ARG A 170 -8.65 -14.62 5.25
N ASN A 171 -7.61 -13.91 5.67
CA ASN A 171 -6.35 -13.85 4.93
C ASN A 171 -5.61 -15.19 5.00
N LEU A 172 -5.70 -15.89 6.14
CA LEU A 172 -5.20 -17.27 6.26
C LEU A 172 -5.93 -18.22 5.30
N SER A 173 -7.26 -18.14 5.20
CA SER A 173 -8.02 -18.95 4.24
C SER A 173 -7.62 -18.68 2.79
N LEU A 174 -7.44 -17.41 2.40
CA LEU A 174 -6.96 -17.05 1.05
C LEU A 174 -5.58 -17.66 0.78
N ALA A 175 -4.65 -17.53 1.73
CA ALA A 175 -3.30 -18.07 1.60
C ALA A 175 -3.26 -19.60 1.52
N HIS A 176 -4.03 -20.30 2.35
CA HIS A 176 -4.16 -21.75 2.27
C HIS A 176 -4.77 -22.21 0.94
N LEU A 177 -5.76 -21.48 0.41
CA LEU A 177 -6.36 -21.79 -0.89
C LEU A 177 -5.34 -21.62 -2.04
N MET A 178 -4.58 -20.52 -2.05
CA MET A 178 -3.50 -20.34 -3.04
C MET A 178 -2.46 -21.45 -2.93
N LYS A 179 -2.12 -21.88 -1.69
CA LYS A 179 -1.18 -22.96 -1.45
C LYS A 179 -1.69 -24.31 -1.95
N SER A 180 -2.98 -24.63 -1.79
CA SER A 180 -3.54 -25.88 -2.30
C SER A 180 -3.53 -25.97 -3.83
N PHE A 181 -3.50 -24.82 -4.52
CA PHE A 181 -3.32 -24.75 -5.98
C PHE A 181 -1.85 -24.62 -6.44
N GLY A 182 -0.89 -24.64 -5.51
CA GLY A 182 0.54 -24.56 -5.83
C GLY A 182 1.06 -23.15 -6.15
N ASN A 183 0.32 -22.08 -5.79
CA ASN A 183 0.75 -20.69 -5.99
C ASN A 183 1.31 -20.06 -4.69
N PHE A 184 1.97 -20.86 -3.85
CA PHE A 184 2.47 -20.41 -2.55
C PHE A 184 3.66 -21.27 -2.11
N ASP A 185 4.81 -20.64 -1.86
CA ASP A 185 6.06 -21.35 -1.61
C ASP A 185 6.39 -21.47 -0.12
N ASN A 186 6.06 -20.43 0.66
CA ASN A 186 6.50 -20.34 2.05
C ASN A 186 5.42 -20.82 3.05
N ASP A 187 5.74 -20.73 4.35
CA ASP A 187 4.76 -20.98 5.41
C ASP A 187 3.65 -19.92 5.39
N VAL A 188 2.39 -20.38 5.40
CA VAL A 188 1.22 -19.51 5.26
C VAL A 188 1.14 -18.50 6.40
N ARG A 189 1.39 -18.94 7.63
CA ARG A 189 1.28 -18.08 8.81
C ARG A 189 2.36 -16.99 8.79
N ASN A 190 3.59 -17.35 8.44
CA ASN A 190 4.71 -16.41 8.37
C ASN A 190 4.49 -15.34 7.28
N VAL A 191 4.04 -15.75 6.09
CA VAL A 191 3.76 -14.79 5.00
C VAL A 191 2.64 -13.84 5.39
N VAL A 192 1.52 -14.35 5.93
CA VAL A 192 0.38 -13.52 6.34
C VAL A 192 0.78 -12.57 7.48
N GLN A 193 1.57 -13.04 8.46
CA GLN A 193 2.10 -12.18 9.51
C GLN A 193 2.99 -11.06 8.95
N THR A 194 3.82 -11.35 7.94
CA THR A 194 4.69 -10.37 7.30
C THR A 194 3.89 -9.35 6.49
N TYR A 195 2.87 -9.82 5.77
CA TYR A 195 1.89 -8.96 5.10
C TYR A 195 1.18 -8.01 6.09
N PHE A 196 0.82 -8.46 7.28
CA PHE A 196 0.23 -7.56 8.28
C PHE A 196 1.21 -6.53 8.84
N LYS A 197 2.49 -6.89 9.02
CA LYS A 197 3.54 -5.91 9.36
C LYS A 197 3.70 -4.88 8.25
N GLN A 198 3.62 -5.29 6.98
CA GLN A 198 3.58 -4.38 5.84
C GLN A 198 2.35 -3.44 5.90
N CYS A 199 1.14 -3.96 6.16
CA CYS A 199 -0.05 -3.13 6.31
C CYS A 199 0.09 -2.12 7.45
N ALA A 200 0.76 -2.52 8.54
CA ALA A 200 0.97 -1.69 9.71
C ALA A 200 2.10 -0.65 9.56
N ILE A 201 2.71 -0.48 8.37
CA ILE A 201 3.68 0.60 8.13
C ILE A 201 3.02 1.94 8.47
N VAL A 202 3.74 2.75 9.25
CA VAL A 202 3.24 4.02 9.78
C VAL A 202 3.80 5.17 8.95
N MET A 203 2.89 6.02 8.47
CA MET A 203 3.21 7.26 7.77
C MET A 203 2.17 8.33 8.12
N ASN A 204 2.53 9.59 7.91
CA ASN A 204 1.58 10.70 7.87
C ASN A 204 1.29 11.12 6.41
N THR A 205 0.42 12.10 6.18
CA THR A 205 0.03 12.48 4.81
C THR A 205 1.16 13.14 4.02
N GLU A 206 2.11 13.78 4.70
CA GLU A 206 3.32 14.35 4.08
C GLU A 206 4.23 13.24 3.55
N ASN A 207 4.48 12.20 4.36
CA ASN A 207 5.23 11.02 3.94
C ASN A 207 4.55 10.29 2.78
N LEU A 208 3.23 10.09 2.86
CA LEU A 208 2.47 9.42 1.81
C LEU A 208 2.50 10.18 0.48
N SER A 209 2.24 11.49 0.49
CA SER A 209 2.25 12.30 -0.73
C SER A 209 3.63 12.32 -1.40
N ARG A 210 4.71 12.41 -0.61
CA ARG A 210 6.10 12.30 -1.08
C ARG A 210 6.41 10.91 -1.67
N SER A 211 5.92 9.85 -1.02
CA SER A 211 6.19 8.44 -1.37
C SER A 211 5.66 8.01 -2.73
N MET A 212 4.70 8.74 -3.30
CA MET A 212 4.07 8.37 -4.58
C MET A 212 4.63 9.16 -5.77
N LEU A 213 5.55 10.11 -5.56
CA LEU A 213 6.06 10.95 -6.65
C LEU A 213 6.74 10.13 -7.76
N TYR A 214 7.49 9.08 -7.42
CA TYR A 214 8.12 8.27 -8.46
C TYR A 214 7.10 7.69 -9.45
N LEU A 215 5.89 7.32 -9.00
CA LEU A 215 4.82 6.84 -9.88
C LEU A 215 4.22 7.95 -10.75
N ALA A 216 4.09 9.17 -10.21
CA ALA A 216 3.66 10.35 -10.96
C ALA A 216 4.68 10.77 -12.03
N PHE A 217 5.96 10.47 -11.79
CA PHE A 217 7.09 10.83 -12.66
C PHE A 217 7.73 9.59 -13.31
N LYS A 218 6.90 8.67 -13.80
CA LYS A 218 7.30 7.57 -14.71
C LYS A 218 8.34 6.60 -14.13
N GLY A 219 8.26 6.37 -12.83
CA GLY A 219 9.14 5.48 -12.08
C GLY A 219 10.38 6.16 -11.49
N LYS A 220 10.57 7.45 -11.75
CA LYS A 220 11.71 8.23 -11.25
C LYS A 220 11.26 9.28 -10.26
N ASP A 221 11.92 9.35 -9.11
CA ASP A 221 11.68 10.42 -8.15
C ASP A 221 12.23 11.74 -8.69
N PRO A 222 11.40 12.78 -8.89
CA PRO A 222 11.84 14.05 -9.45
C PRO A 222 12.77 14.84 -8.51
N ILE A 223 12.77 14.54 -7.20
CA ILE A 223 13.55 15.27 -6.20
C ILE A 223 14.93 14.66 -6.05
N SER A 224 15.03 13.36 -5.72
CA SER A 224 16.33 12.69 -5.58
C SER A 224 16.98 12.32 -6.92
N GLY A 225 16.20 12.27 -8.00
CA GLY A 225 16.64 11.79 -9.30
C GLY A 225 16.84 10.26 -9.36
N LYS A 226 16.51 9.52 -8.31
CA LYS A 226 16.62 8.05 -8.29
C LYS A 226 15.51 7.43 -9.14
N GLU A 227 15.89 6.49 -9.99
CA GLU A 227 14.94 5.63 -10.71
C GLU A 227 14.62 4.41 -9.84
N PHE A 228 13.36 4.26 -9.47
CA PHE A 228 12.86 3.13 -8.68
C PHE A 228 12.20 2.08 -9.57
N LEU A 229 11.67 2.49 -10.72
CA LEU A 229 11.04 1.64 -11.72
C LEU A 229 11.30 2.24 -13.09
N ASN A 230 11.27 1.41 -14.14
CA ASN A 230 11.16 1.93 -15.49
C ASN A 230 9.75 2.46 -15.78
N GLU A 231 9.62 3.27 -16.83
CA GLU A 231 8.36 3.91 -17.22
C GLU A 231 7.22 2.90 -17.47
N LEU A 232 7.53 1.73 -18.04
CA LEU A 232 6.53 0.70 -18.32
C LEU A 232 5.99 0.07 -17.03
N GLN A 233 6.85 -0.21 -16.06
CA GLN A 233 6.44 -0.71 -14.75
C GLN A 233 5.59 0.32 -14.01
N ALA A 234 6.02 1.58 -13.95
CA ALA A 234 5.25 2.66 -13.32
C ALA A 234 3.87 2.84 -13.95
N LYS A 235 3.80 2.81 -15.30
CA LYS A 235 2.54 2.86 -16.04
C LYS A 235 1.60 1.70 -15.66
N ARG A 236 2.13 0.49 -15.49
CA ARG A 236 1.33 -0.69 -15.12
C ARG A 236 0.80 -0.61 -13.69
N ILE A 237 1.62 -0.15 -12.76
CA ILE A 237 1.18 0.09 -11.38
C ILE A 237 0.05 1.11 -11.36
N ASN A 238 0.23 2.25 -12.03
CA ASN A 238 -0.80 3.29 -12.13
C ASN A 238 -2.09 2.76 -12.77
N ALA A 239 -1.98 1.94 -13.83
CA ALA A 239 -3.15 1.34 -14.48
C ALA A 239 -3.93 0.37 -13.59
N LEU A 240 -3.26 -0.29 -12.63
CA LEU A 240 -3.91 -1.19 -11.68
C LEU A 240 -4.54 -0.44 -10.49
N MET A 241 -4.08 0.78 -10.21
CA MET A 241 -4.65 1.64 -9.17
C MET A 241 -5.93 2.38 -9.63
N LEU A 242 -6.18 2.43 -10.94
CA LEU A 242 -7.37 3.02 -11.58
C LEU A 242 -8.51 2.00 -11.69
#